data_AF-A0AAJ2ES07-F1
#
_entry.id   AF-A0AAJ2ES07-F1
#
_cell.length_a   1.000
_cell.length_b   1.000
_cell.length_c   1.000
_cell.angle_alpha   90.00
_cell.angle_beta   90.00
_cell.angle_gamma   90.00
#
_symmetry.space_group_name_H-M   'P 1'
#
loop_
_entity.id
_entity.type
_entity.pdbx_description
1 polymer ?
#
loop_
_entity_poly.entity_id
_entity_poly.type
_entity_poly.pdbx_seq_one_letter_code
_entity_poly.pdbx_strand_id
1 'polypeptide(L)'
;MQEYERSITVINQGLPTKAALKVIRLPMSWYAVIWEHRDRYATFSQDQTDRNGGHEHMTDDEFLSRVQLVASWVQGIDFLFDAIPPQAPKKRRAKP
;
A
#
# COMPACT_ATOMS: atom_id res chain seq x y z
N MET A 1 -13.24 3.18 -8.33
CA MET A 1 -11.83 2.76 -8.42
C MET A 1 -11.00 3.82 -7.72
N GLN A 2 -10.17 3.42 -6.77
CA GLN A 2 -9.25 4.29 -6.04
C GLN A 2 -7.84 3.70 -6.11
N GLU A 3 -6.83 4.56 -6.17
CA GLU A 3 -5.43 4.16 -6.24
C GLU A 3 -4.67 4.75 -5.07
N TYR A 4 -3.78 3.95 -4.49
CA TYR A 4 -2.91 4.36 -3.40
C TYR A 4 -1.46 4.10 -3.81
N GLU A 5 -0.60 5.08 -3.58
CA GLU A 5 0.85 4.94 -3.69
C GLU A 5 1.47 5.38 -2.37
N ARG A 6 2.22 4.48 -1.73
CA ARG A 6 2.81 4.71 -0.41
C ARG A 6 4.25 4.21 -0.39
N SER A 7 5.14 5.00 0.22
CA SER A 7 6.46 4.50 0.60
C SER A 7 6.32 3.63 1.84
N ILE A 8 6.97 2.48 1.82
CA ILE A 8 6.98 1.52 2.92
C ILE A 8 8.42 1.10 3.22
N THR A 9 8.62 0.56 4.42
CA THR A 9 9.86 -0.10 4.81
C THR A 9 9.56 -1.57 5.12
N VAL A 10 10.11 -2.50 4.35
CA VAL A 10 10.02 -3.94 4.60
C VAL A 10 10.97 -4.31 5.74
N ILE A 11 10.49 -5.07 6.74
CA ILE A 11 11.19 -5.28 8.01
C ILE A 11 11.54 -6.74 8.32
N ASN A 12 11.07 -7.70 7.51
CA ASN A 12 11.23 -9.12 7.80
C ASN A 12 12.01 -9.91 6.71
N GLN A 13 12.73 -9.21 5.82
CA GLN A 13 13.50 -9.83 4.73
C GLN A 13 15.02 -9.57 4.81
N GLY A 14 15.52 -9.27 6.01
CA GLY A 14 16.91 -8.91 6.26
C GLY A 14 17.01 -7.50 6.84
N LEU A 15 17.93 -6.68 6.32
CA LEU A 15 18.02 -5.27 6.71
C LEU A 15 16.76 -4.52 6.25
N PRO A 16 16.23 -3.59 7.07
CA PRO A 16 15.09 -2.77 6.68
C PRO A 16 15.31 -2.08 5.33
N THR A 17 14.44 -2.38 4.37
CA THR A 17 14.61 -1.96 2.97
C THR A 17 13.42 -1.12 2.53
N LYS A 18 13.70 -0.02 1.83
CA LYS A 18 12.66 0.85 1.26
C LYS A 18 12.01 0.19 0.06
N ALA A 19 10.69 0.28 -0.01
CA ALA A 19 9.90 -0.20 -1.13
C ALA A 19 8.72 0.74 -1.41
N ALA A 20 8.16 0.63 -2.61
CA ALA A 20 6.95 1.31 -3.00
C ALA A 20 5.77 0.32 -2.98
N LEU A 21 4.70 0.66 -2.27
CA LEU A 21 3.43 -0.04 -2.32
C LEU A 21 2.50 0.71 -3.27
N LYS A 22 1.95 0.00 -4.26
CA LYS A 22 0.80 0.49 -5.05
C LYS A 22 -0.39 -0.42 -4.84
N VAL A 23 -1.57 0.17 -4.68
CA VAL A 23 -2.83 -0.56 -4.49
C VAL A 23 -3.92 0.03 -5.37
N ILE A 24 -4.66 -0.83 -6.06
CA ILE A 24 -5.87 -0.51 -6.78
C ILE A 24 -7.05 -1.11 -6.01
N ARG A 25 -7.95 -0.26 -5.52
CA ARG A 25 -9.18 -0.63 -4.82
C ARG A 25 -10.38 -0.51 -5.76
N LEU A 26 -10.99 -1.65 -6.06
CA LEU A 26 -12.24 -1.77 -6.80
C LEU A 26 -13.38 -1.98 -5.77
N PRO A 27 -14.66 -1.93 -6.18
CA PRO A 27 -15.77 -2.13 -5.24
C PRO A 27 -15.76 -3.50 -4.56
N MET A 28 -15.50 -4.57 -5.33
CA MET A 28 -15.61 -5.96 -4.88
C MET A 28 -14.25 -6.67 -4.72
N SER A 29 -13.16 -5.99 -5.02
CA SER A 29 -11.81 -6.57 -4.98
C SER A 29 -10.75 -5.50 -4.92
N TRP A 30 -9.50 -5.91 -4.66
CA TRP A 30 -8.35 -5.04 -4.78
C TRP A 30 -7.11 -5.82 -5.18
N TYR A 31 -6.14 -5.10 -5.74
CA TYR A 31 -4.87 -5.62 -6.18
C TYR A 31 -3.75 -4.71 -5.70
N ALA A 32 -2.66 -5.29 -5.21
CA ALA A 32 -1.52 -4.58 -4.71
C ALA A 32 -0.21 -5.14 -5.26
N VAL A 33 0.79 -4.27 -5.34
CA VAL A 33 2.16 -4.63 -5.67
C VAL A 33 3.12 -3.88 -4.76
N ILE A 34 4.09 -4.62 -4.24
CA ILE A 34 5.25 -4.08 -3.52
C ILE A 34 6.45 -4.15 -4.45
N TRP A 35 7.08 -3.01 -4.71
CA TRP A 35 8.34 -2.89 -5.46
C TRP A 35 9.48 -2.52 -4.53
N GLU A 36 10.39 -3.46 -4.26
CA GLU A 36 11.65 -3.17 -3.58
C GLU A 36 12.68 -2.60 -4.57
N HIS A 37 12.78 -3.23 -5.75
CA HIS A 37 13.60 -2.77 -6.88
C HIS A 37 13.11 -3.42 -8.18
N ARG A 38 13.74 -3.08 -9.32
CA ARG A 38 13.29 -3.47 -10.66
C ARG A 38 13.05 -4.98 -10.83
N ASP A 39 13.89 -5.81 -10.21
CA ASP A 39 13.85 -7.27 -10.36
C ASP A 39 13.21 -7.99 -9.15
N ARG A 40 12.78 -7.24 -8.13
CA ARG A 40 12.17 -7.80 -6.92
C ARG A 40 10.90 -7.05 -6.57
N TYR A 41 9.79 -7.69 -6.93
CA TYR A 41 8.46 -7.22 -6.60
C TYR A 41 7.57 -8.41 -6.20
N ALA A 42 6.56 -8.14 -5.41
CA ALA A 42 5.55 -9.11 -5.02
C ALA A 42 4.15 -8.54 -5.32
N THR A 43 3.28 -9.38 -5.86
CA THR A 43 1.90 -9.00 -6.19
C THR A 43 0.94 -9.82 -5.34
N PHE A 44 -0.17 -9.21 -4.92
CA PHE A 44 -1.18 -9.90 -4.13
C PHE A 44 -2.52 -9.17 -4.27
N SER A 45 -3.59 -9.92 -4.06
CA SER A 45 -4.96 -9.42 -4.20
C SER A 45 -5.88 -10.14 -3.25
N GLN A 46 -7.06 -9.57 -3.09
CA GLN A 46 -8.15 -10.26 -2.41
C GLN A 46 -9.48 -9.84 -3.03
N ASP A 47 -10.26 -10.84 -3.42
CA ASP A 47 -11.65 -10.67 -3.83
C ASP A 47 -12.56 -10.69 -2.61
N GLN A 48 -13.72 -10.06 -2.74
CA GLN A 48 -14.79 -10.18 -1.76
C GLN A 48 -15.27 -11.62 -1.70
N THR A 49 -15.42 -12.12 -0.48
CA THR A 49 -16.01 -13.41 -0.18
C THR A 49 -16.99 -13.26 0.98
N ASP A 50 -17.92 -14.19 1.12
CA ASP A 50 -18.88 -14.20 2.23
C ASP A 50 -18.19 -14.16 3.60
N ARG A 51 -16.96 -14.69 3.70
CA ARG A 51 -16.18 -14.77 4.95
C ARG A 51 -15.47 -13.47 5.31
N ASN A 52 -15.17 -12.62 4.34
CA ASN A 52 -14.32 -11.45 4.55
C ASN A 52 -15.08 -10.12 4.52
N GLY A 53 -16.41 -10.18 4.30
CA GLY A 53 -17.34 -9.06 4.38
C GLY A 53 -17.09 -7.92 3.38
N GLY A 54 -16.20 -8.11 2.40
CA GLY A 54 -15.72 -7.04 1.55
C GLY A 54 -14.95 -5.96 2.33
N HIS A 55 -14.74 -4.82 1.69
CA HIS A 55 -13.98 -3.69 2.26
C HIS A 55 -14.60 -2.33 1.93
N GLU A 56 -15.78 -2.27 1.31
CA GLU A 56 -16.40 -1.01 0.86
C GLU A 56 -16.70 -0.03 1.99
N HIS A 57 -17.00 -0.54 3.18
CA HIS A 57 -17.31 0.26 4.38
C HIS A 57 -16.07 0.78 5.11
N MET A 58 -14.86 0.34 4.70
CA MET A 58 -13.62 0.69 5.38
C MET A 58 -13.17 2.09 4.98
N THR A 59 -12.70 2.86 5.97
CA THR A 59 -11.88 4.04 5.73
C THR A 59 -10.58 3.67 5.00
N ASP A 60 -9.89 4.66 4.45
CA ASP A 60 -8.62 4.43 3.75
C ASP A 60 -7.56 3.80 4.66
N ASP A 61 -7.48 4.21 5.92
CA ASP A 61 -6.48 3.69 6.88
C ASP A 61 -6.81 2.26 7.33
N GLU A 62 -8.07 1.92 7.55
CA GLU A 62 -8.52 0.55 7.82
C GLU A 62 -8.26 -0.36 6.62
N PHE A 63 -8.55 0.13 5.42
CA PHE A 63 -8.29 -0.60 4.18
C PHE A 63 -6.78 -0.86 3.99
N LEU A 64 -5.94 0.16 4.16
CA LEU A 64 -4.48 0.01 4.04
C LEU A 64 -3.89 -0.89 5.12
N SER A 65 -4.45 -0.88 6.33
CA SER A 65 -4.08 -1.82 7.39
C SER A 65 -4.44 -3.27 7.01
N ARG A 66 -5.60 -3.48 6.37
CA ARG A 66 -5.97 -4.79 5.81
C ARG A 66 -5.04 -5.24 4.69
N VAL A 67 -4.63 -4.33 3.81
CA VAL A 67 -3.63 -4.63 2.76
C VAL A 67 -2.32 -5.10 3.38
N GLN A 68 -1.84 -4.42 4.44
CA GLN A 68 -0.64 -4.81 5.18
C GLN A 68 -0.77 -6.21 5.80
N LEU A 69 -1.91 -6.53 6.41
CA LEU A 69 -2.18 -7.86 6.97
C LEU A 69 -2.17 -8.95 5.89
N VAL A 70 -2.78 -8.70 4.73
CA VAL A 70 -2.82 -9.66 3.64
C VAL A 70 -1.43 -9.84 3.01
N ALA A 71 -0.60 -8.80 2.94
CA ALA A 71 0.79 -8.93 2.49
C ALA A 71 1.61 -9.86 3.39
N SER A 72 1.46 -9.72 4.70
CA SER A 72 2.11 -10.58 5.69
C SER A 72 1.65 -12.03 5.53
N TRP A 73 0.33 -12.26 5.39
CA TRP A 73 -0.21 -13.62 5.27
C TRP A 73 0.13 -14.28 3.92
N VAL A 74 -0.13 -13.61 2.81
CA VAL A 74 -0.06 -14.22 1.47
C VAL A 74 1.37 -14.25 0.94
N GLN A 75 2.15 -13.20 1.19
CA GLN A 75 3.50 -13.04 0.64
C GLN A 75 4.59 -13.19 1.71
N GLY A 76 4.24 -13.29 2.99
CA GLY A 76 5.24 -13.30 4.07
C GLY A 76 5.98 -11.97 4.19
N ILE A 77 5.38 -10.85 3.77
CA ILE A 77 6.02 -9.53 3.76
C ILE A 77 5.42 -8.66 4.86
N ASP A 78 6.23 -8.41 5.89
CA ASP A 78 5.92 -7.44 6.92
C ASP A 78 6.59 -6.10 6.57
N PHE A 79 5.81 -5.03 6.59
CA PHE A 79 6.30 -3.69 6.30
C PHE A 79 5.65 -2.64 7.21
N LEU A 80 6.25 -1.46 7.27
CA LEU A 80 5.69 -0.28 7.92
C LEU A 80 5.46 0.83 6.89
N PHE A 81 4.37 1.58 7.02
CA PHE A 81 4.18 2.80 6.22
C PHE A 81 5.15 3.88 6.67
N ASP A 82 5.82 4.50 5.70
CA ASP A 82 6.63 5.66 5.99
C ASP A 82 5.73 6.85 6.35
N ALA A 83 6.19 7.69 7.28
CA ALA A 83 5.50 8.93 7.60
C ALA A 83 5.36 9.77 6.32
N ILE A 84 4.14 10.23 6.04
CA ILE A 84 3.90 11.16 4.92
C ILE A 84 4.61 12.46 5.31
N PRO A 85 5.68 12.88 4.61
CA PRO A 85 6.31 14.14 4.94
C PRO A 85 5.26 15.25 4.74
N PRO A 86 5.17 16.23 5.65
CA PRO A 86 4.26 17.36 5.47
C PRO A 86 4.55 17.99 4.09
N GLN A 87 3.52 18.06 3.22
CA GLN A 87 3.67 18.67 1.91
C GLN A 87 4.21 20.09 2.11
N ALA A 88 5.45 20.33 1.66
CA ALA A 88 5.99 21.67 1.65
C ALA A 88 5.02 22.57 0.87
N PRO A 89 4.60 23.73 1.41
CA PRO A 89 3.66 24.60 0.73
C PRO A 89 4.21 24.94 -0.65
N LYS A 90 3.45 24.61 -1.70
CA LYS A 90 3.81 24.92 -3.09
C LYS A 90 4.12 26.42 -3.15
N LYS A 91 5.40 26.78 -3.23
CA LYS A 91 5.82 28.17 -3.47
C LYS A 91 5.16 28.60 -4.79
N ARG A 92 4.13 29.45 -4.72
CA ARG A 92 3.61 30.15 -5.89
C ARG A 92 4.79 30.91 -6.48
N ARG A 93 5.32 30.45 -7.62
CA ARG A 93 6.25 31.24 -8.41
C ARG A 93 5.52 32.54 -8.76
N ALA A 94 5.93 33.64 -8.16
CA ALA A 94 5.58 34.96 -8.65
C ALA A 94 6.09 35.04 -10.08
N LYS A 95 5.19 35.28 -11.04
CA LYS A 95 5.60 35.60 -12.40
C LYS A 95 6.28 36.98 -12.40
N PRO A 96 7.34 37.16 -13.21
CA PRO A 96 8.02 38.43 -13.36
C PRO A 96 7.12 39.51 -13.98
#